data_AF-A0A8I1YJS5-F1
#
_entry.id   AF-A0A8I1YJS5-F1
#
_cell.length_a   1.000
_cell.length_b   1.000
_cell.length_c   1.000
_cell.angle_alpha   90.00
_cell.angle_beta   90.00
_cell.angle_gamma   90.00
#
_symmetry.space_group_name_H-M   'P 1'
#
loop_
_entity.id
_entity.type
_entity.pdbx_description
1 polymer ?
#
loop_
_entity_poly.entity_id
_entity_poly.type
_entity_poly.pdbx_seq_one_letter_code
_entity_poly.pdbx_strand_id
1 'polypeptide(L)'
;MNDINLPKHIVDRIEARWGARQVSAKEKREIVDRQLEQLRAHRNNIQRYRWLLSTQLSDLERNFIERRLSEESSAMENLAAEIPLLVHEQRPPGIPSRSEGASP
;
A
#
# COMPACT_ATOMS: atom_id res chain seq x y z
N MET A 1 14.39 -17.98 39.47
CA MET A 1 14.11 -16.75 38.71
C MET A 1 14.73 -15.61 39.48
N ASN A 2 15.71 -14.90 38.91
CA ASN A 2 16.32 -13.74 39.58
C ASN A 2 15.51 -12.50 39.20
N ASP A 3 14.80 -11.91 40.15
CA ASP A 3 14.28 -10.56 40.01
C ASP A 3 15.48 -9.61 39.94
N ILE A 4 15.80 -9.19 38.71
CA ILE A 4 16.89 -8.23 38.50
C ILE A 4 16.39 -6.91 39.08
N ASN A 5 16.89 -6.54 40.26
CA ASN A 5 16.56 -5.27 40.91
C ASN A 5 17.26 -4.14 40.14
N LEU A 6 16.58 -3.64 39.09
CA LEU A 6 17.04 -2.50 38.33
C LEU A 6 16.72 -1.21 39.10
N PRO A 7 17.67 -0.28 39.22
CA PRO A 7 17.39 1.08 39.68
C PRO A 7 16.24 1.70 38.88
N LYS A 8 15.32 2.35 39.59
CA LYS A 8 14.07 2.91 39.05
C LYS A 8 14.28 3.75 37.77
N HIS A 9 15.31 4.58 37.73
CA HIS A 9 15.60 5.42 36.56
C HIS A 9 15.95 4.62 35.29
N ILE A 10 16.49 3.40 35.42
CA ILE A 10 16.79 2.53 34.28
C ILE A 10 15.49 1.92 33.75
N VAL A 11 14.61 1.47 34.65
CA VAL A 11 13.27 0.96 34.29
C VAL A 11 12.47 2.07 33.61
N ASP A 12 12.40 3.27 34.20
CA ASP A 12 11.70 4.42 33.63
C ASP A 12 12.22 4.78 32.24
N ARG A 13 13.55 4.70 32.01
CA ARG A 13 14.16 4.93 30.69
C ARG A 13 13.80 3.86 29.67
N ILE A 14 13.69 2.59 30.09
CA ILE A 14 13.28 1.48 29.23
C ILE A 14 11.80 1.61 28.87
N GLU A 15 10.95 1.90 29.86
CA GLU A 15 9.51 2.09 29.70
C GLU A 15 9.20 3.30 28.81
N ALA A 16 9.88 4.44 29.01
CA ALA A 16 9.73 5.61 28.15
C ALA A 16 10.09 5.29 26.68
N ARG A 17 11.15 4.51 26.46
CA ARG A 17 11.56 4.07 25.13
C ARG A 17 10.57 3.08 24.50
N TRP A 18 10.00 2.17 25.30
CA TRP A 18 8.98 1.24 24.84
C TRP A 18 7.68 1.97 24.49
N GLY A 19 7.22 2.90 25.34
CA GLY A 19 6.06 3.74 25.10
C GLY A 19 6.17 4.58 23.82
N ALA A 20 7.31 5.25 23.61
CA ALA A 20 7.54 6.03 22.39
C ALA A 20 7.51 5.17 21.10
N ARG A 21 8.08 3.95 21.15
CA ARG A 21 8.03 2.99 20.03
C ARG A 21 6.60 2.50 19.76
N GLN A 22 5.81 2.25 20.80
CA GLN A 22 4.42 1.81 20.66
C GLN A 22 3.55 2.90 20.04
N VAL A 23 3.72 4.17 20.43
CA VAL A 23 3.04 5.31 19.79
C VAL A 23 3.38 5.37 18.30
N SER A 24 4.66 5.28 17.94
CA SER A 24 5.09 5.27 16.53
C SER A 24 4.55 4.07 15.75
N ALA A 25 4.48 2.88 16.36
CA ALA A 25 3.91 1.69 15.72
C ALA A 25 2.39 1.82 15.52
N LYS A 26 1.68 2.41 16.48
CA LYS A 26 0.25 2.71 16.39
C LYS A 26 -0.02 3.71 15.26
N GLU A 27 0.72 4.81 15.19
CA GLU A 27 0.60 5.81 14.12
C GLU A 27 0.87 5.20 12.75
N LYS A 28 1.92 4.38 12.63
CA LYS A 28 2.19 3.63 11.38
C LYS A 28 1.04 2.71 11.00
N ARG A 29 0.44 2.02 11.96
CA ARG A 29 -0.73 1.16 11.71
C ARG A 29 -1.92 1.98 11.22
N GLU A 30 -2.22 3.09 11.87
CA GLU A 30 -3.31 4.00 11.45
C GLU A 30 -3.07 4.61 10.06
N ILE A 31 -1.81 4.88 9.68
CA ILE A 31 -1.46 5.32 8.32
C ILE A 31 -1.76 4.20 7.31
N VAL A 32 -1.29 2.98 7.57
CA VAL A 32 -1.52 1.84 6.68
C VAL A 32 -3.01 1.50 6.56
N ASP A 33 -3.75 1.53 7.68
CA ASP A 33 -5.18 1.27 7.71
C ASP A 33 -5.94 2.31 6.85
N ARG A 34 -5.58 3.60 6.95
CA ARG A 34 -6.14 4.67 6.11
C ARG A 34 -5.81 4.49 4.63
N GLN A 35 -4.57 4.14 4.29
CA GLN A 35 -4.18 3.88 2.89
C GLN A 35 -4.94 2.68 2.33
N LEU A 36 -5.15 1.63 3.12
CA LEU A 36 -5.94 0.47 2.71
C LEU A 36 -7.42 0.82 2.51
N GLU A 37 -7.99 1.65 3.37
CA GLU A 37 -9.37 2.15 3.21
C GLU A 37 -9.54 2.97 1.93
N GLN A 38 -8.57 3.84 1.62
CA GLN A 38 -8.53 4.60 0.37
C GLN A 38 -8.42 3.68 -0.86
N LEU A 39 -7.56 2.65 -0.84
CA LEU A 39 -7.49 1.66 -1.92
C LEU A 39 -8.82 0.95 -2.15
N ARG A 40 -9.52 0.57 -1.06
CA ARG A 40 -10.85 -0.04 -1.15
C ARG A 40 -11.85 0.92 -1.77
N ALA A 41 -11.81 2.20 -1.39
CA ALA A 41 -12.67 3.23 -1.96
C ALA A 41 -12.43 3.40 -3.47
N HIS A 42 -11.17 3.54 -3.91
CA HIS A 42 -10.82 3.64 -5.34
C HIS A 42 -11.29 2.42 -6.13
N ARG A 43 -11.05 1.21 -5.62
CA ARG A 43 -11.53 -0.03 -6.25
C ARG A 43 -13.05 -0.06 -6.40
N ASN A 44 -13.77 0.34 -5.36
CA ASN A 44 -15.23 0.40 -5.37
C ASN A 44 -15.75 1.44 -6.38
N ASN A 45 -15.11 2.61 -6.45
CA ASN A 45 -15.44 3.66 -7.43
C ASN A 45 -15.22 3.16 -8.85
N ILE A 46 -14.08 2.53 -9.14
CA ILE A 46 -13.77 1.94 -10.45
C ILE A 46 -14.84 0.92 -10.84
N GLN A 47 -15.20 0.01 -9.93
CA GLN A 47 -16.22 -0.99 -10.22
C GLN A 47 -17.59 -0.37 -10.47
N ARG A 48 -17.97 0.66 -9.69
CA ARG A 48 -19.21 1.42 -9.89
C ARG A 48 -19.23 2.12 -11.25
N TYR A 49 -18.13 2.78 -11.63
CA TYR A 49 -18.01 3.47 -12.91
C TYR A 49 -18.05 2.50 -14.09
N ARG A 50 -17.39 1.33 -13.99
CA ARG A 50 -17.53 0.26 -14.99
C ARG A 50 -18.96 -0.23 -15.14
N TRP A 51 -19.69 -0.37 -14.03
CA TRP A 51 -21.09 -0.75 -14.07
C TRP A 51 -21.97 0.34 -14.69
N LEU A 52 -21.76 1.61 -14.35
CA LEU A 52 -22.46 2.74 -14.99
C LEU A 52 -22.23 2.79 -16.50
N LEU A 53 -21.02 2.49 -16.99
CA LEU A 53 -20.75 2.45 -18.42
C LEU A 53 -21.55 1.36 -19.18
N SER A 54 -22.11 0.38 -18.47
CA SER A 54 -22.99 -0.65 -19.04
C SER A 54 -24.46 -0.23 -19.14
N THR A 55 -24.85 0.91 -18.55
CA THR A 55 -26.21 1.44 -18.61
C THR A 55 -26.38 2.45 -19.75
N GLN A 56 -27.62 2.88 -19.99
CA GLN A 56 -27.87 3.99 -20.91
C GLN A 56 -27.37 5.29 -20.27
N LEU A 57 -26.51 6.00 -20.98
CA LEU A 57 -25.89 7.26 -20.57
C LEU A 57 -25.87 8.20 -21.78
N SER A 58 -25.99 9.50 -21.52
CA SER A 58 -25.67 10.51 -22.52
C SER A 58 -24.16 10.56 -22.79
N ASP A 59 -23.78 11.15 -23.92
CA ASP A 59 -22.36 11.30 -24.29
C ASP A 59 -21.59 12.13 -23.26
N LEU A 60 -22.23 13.12 -22.65
CA LEU A 60 -21.62 13.94 -21.59
C LEU A 60 -21.34 13.09 -20.33
N GLU A 61 -22.30 12.28 -19.90
CA GLU A 61 -22.14 11.40 -18.74
C GLU A 61 -21.07 10.33 -19.00
N ARG A 62 -21.07 9.74 -20.20
CA ARG A 62 -20.05 8.76 -20.61
C ARG A 62 -18.64 9.36 -20.56
N ASN A 63 -18.44 10.52 -21.20
CA ASN A 63 -17.16 11.22 -21.19
C ASN A 63 -16.70 11.58 -19.77
N PHE A 64 -17.64 12.02 -18.92
CA PHE A 64 -17.34 12.29 -17.52
C PHE A 64 -16.89 11.02 -16.78
N ILE A 65 -17.62 9.91 -16.92
CA ILE A 65 -17.31 8.65 -16.25
C ILE A 65 -15.97 8.08 -16.72
N GLU A 66 -15.68 8.11 -18.01
CA GLU A 66 -14.40 7.63 -18.56
C GLU A 66 -13.21 8.44 -18.02
N ARG A 67 -13.33 9.77 -17.96
CA ARG A 67 -12.31 10.61 -17.33
C ARG A 67 -12.12 10.25 -15.85
N ARG A 68 -13.22 10.13 -15.10
CA ARG A 68 -13.17 9.74 -13.68
C ARG A 68 -12.58 8.34 -13.48
N LEU A 69 -12.84 7.40 -14.38
CA LEU A 69 -12.28 6.06 -14.33
C LEU A 69 -10.74 6.09 -14.45
N SER A 70 -10.21 6.91 -15.35
CA SER A 70 -8.77 7.12 -15.52
C SER A 70 -8.14 7.74 -14.27
N GLU A 71 -8.77 8.79 -13.72
CA GLU A 71 -8.33 9.44 -12.48
C GLU A 71 -8.30 8.47 -11.29
N GLU A 72 -9.35 7.68 -11.08
CA GLU A 72 -9.39 6.70 -9.98
C GLU A 72 -8.35 5.58 -10.17
N SER A 73 -8.11 5.14 -11.41
CA SER A 73 -7.11 4.11 -11.70
C SER A 73 -5.70 4.61 -11.41
N SER A 74 -5.38 5.83 -11.86
CA SER A 74 -4.09 6.47 -11.56
C SER A 74 -3.90 6.75 -10.07
N ALA A 75 -4.94 7.23 -9.37
CA ALA A 75 -4.88 7.45 -7.92
C ALA A 75 -4.62 6.14 -7.16
N MET A 76 -5.25 5.05 -7.58
CA MET A 76 -5.05 3.73 -7.00
C MET A 76 -3.61 3.21 -7.21
N GLU A 77 -3.07 3.38 -8.42
CA GLU A 77 -1.68 2.99 -8.74
C GLU A 77 -0.66 3.79 -7.92
N ASN A 78 -0.83 5.10 -7.84
CA ASN A 78 0.03 5.98 -7.05
C ASN A 78 -0.02 5.61 -5.56
N LEU A 79 -1.21 5.41 -5.01
CA LEU A 79 -1.38 5.04 -3.60
C LEU A 79 -0.80 3.64 -3.31
N ALA A 80 -0.95 2.68 -4.23
CA ALA A 80 -0.36 1.36 -4.08
C ALA A 80 1.18 1.40 -4.06
N ALA A 81 1.79 2.29 -4.85
CA ALA A 81 3.24 2.50 -4.84
C ALA A 81 3.76 3.16 -3.55
N GLU A 82 2.93 3.96 -2.88
CA GLU A 82 3.27 4.60 -1.60
C GLU A 82 3.21 3.65 -0.40
N ILE A 83 2.44 2.56 -0.48
CA ILE A 83 2.35 1.58 0.62
C ILE A 83 3.65 0.78 0.67
N PRO A 84 4.46 0.91 1.76
CA PRO A 84 5.79 0.31 1.84
C PRO A 84 5.83 -1.23 1.75
N LEU A 85 4.68 -1.90 1.83
CA LEU A 85 4.54 -3.35 1.75
C LEU A 85 4.56 -3.90 0.31
N LEU A 86 4.23 -3.09 -0.70
CA LEU A 86 4.07 -3.57 -2.09
C LEU A 86 5.31 -3.34 -2.98
N VAL A 87 6.29 -2.57 -2.52
CA VAL A 87 7.51 -2.26 -3.28
C VAL A 87 8.49 -3.45 -3.35
N HIS A 88 8.35 -4.48 -2.51
CA HIS A 88 9.36 -5.54 -2.38
C HIS A 88 9.15 -6.79 -3.25
N GLU A 89 8.18 -6.82 -4.18
CA GLU A 89 7.85 -8.05 -4.91
C GLU A 89 8.05 -8.00 -6.43
N GLN A 90 8.68 -6.96 -6.99
CA GLN A 90 8.97 -6.92 -8.43
C GLN A 90 10.43 -6.58 -8.76
N ARG A 91 11.34 -7.54 -8.49
CA ARG A 91 12.42 -7.95 -9.43
C ARG A 91 13.14 -9.20 -8.90
N PRO A 92 12.96 -10.41 -9.47
CA PRO A 92 13.94 -11.46 -9.27
C PRO A 92 15.23 -11.06 -10.00
N PRO A 93 16.40 -11.04 -9.34
CA PRO A 93 17.67 -10.84 -10.00
C PRO A 93 18.13 -12.16 -10.62
N GLY A 94 18.41 -12.13 -11.93
CA GLY A 94 19.27 -13.10 -12.57
C GLY A 94 18.58 -14.32 -13.18
N ILE A 95 18.03 -14.14 -14.39
CA ILE A 95 18.25 -15.15 -15.42
C ILE A 95 19.27 -14.55 -16.37
N PRO A 96 20.54 -15.01 -16.38
CA PRO A 96 21.42 -14.69 -17.48
C PRO A 96 20.88 -15.41 -18.71
N SER A 97 20.42 -14.63 -19.69
CA SER A 97 20.20 -15.09 -21.06
C SER A 97 21.52 -15.63 -21.59
N ARG A 98 21.71 -16.94 -21.47
CA ARG A 98 22.81 -17.66 -22.09
C ARG A 98 22.50 -17.82 -23.58
N SER A 99 22.77 -16.76 -24.32
CA SER A 99 23.02 -16.83 -25.76
C SER A 99 24.43 -17.40 -26.00
N GLU A 100 24.57 -18.14 -27.11
CA GLU A 100 25.78 -18.83 -27.61
C GLU A 100 25.99 -20.24 -27.01
N GLY A 101 26.03 -21.35 -27.75
CA GLY A 101 26.06 -21.63 -29.18
C GLY A 101 26.75 -23.01 -29.34
N ALA A 102 26.25 -23.89 -30.22
CA ALA A 102 27.02 -24.91 -30.98
C ALA A 102 26.16 -26.13 -31.36
N SER A 103 25.95 -26.31 -32.67
CA SER A 103 25.98 -27.56 -33.47
C SER A 103 25.08 -27.38 -34.70
N PRO A 104 25.43 -27.89 -35.89
CA PRO A 104 26.05 -29.20 -36.14
C PRO A 104 27.51 -29.18 -36.61
#